data_AF-A0A530ZMY8-F1
#
_entry.id   AF-A0A530ZMY8-F1
#
_cell.length_a   1.000
_cell.length_b   1.000
_cell.length_c   1.000
_cell.angle_alpha   90.00
_cell.angle_beta   90.00
_cell.angle_gamma   90.00
#
_symmetry.space_group_name_H-M   'P 1'
#
loop_
_entity.id
_entity.type
_entity.pdbx_description
1 polymer ?
#
loop_
_entity_poly.entity_id
_entity_poly.type
_entity_poly.pdbx_seq_one_letter_code
_entity_poly.pdbx_strand_id
1 'polypeptide(L)' 'VLVECDTGMGRCGVQSASEAVALAREIDKAKGLAFGGLMTYPAAGRAAEAETWLADARQALAASGLACERISSGGTPDMW' A
#
# COMPACT_ATOMS: atom_id res chain seq x y z
N VAL A 1 -2.09 6.37 9.78
CA VAL A 1 -1.50 6.86 8.51
C VAL A 1 -1.46 5.71 7.51
N LEU A 2 -1.82 5.93 6.25
CA LEU A 2 -1.70 4.92 5.20
C LEU A 2 -0.57 5.29 4.24
N VAL A 3 0.15 4.29 3.75
CA VAL A 3 1.12 4.46 2.66
C VAL A 3 0.40 4.28 1.33
N GLU A 4 0.43 5.30 0.47
CA GLU A 4 -0.06 5.20 -0.90
C GLU A 4 0.92 4.41 -1.76
N CYS A 5 0.39 3.53 -2.60
CA CYS A 5 1.12 2.64 -3.48
C CYS A 5 0.68 2.88 -4.92
N ASP A 6 1.62 3.17 -5.81
CA ASP A 6 1.32 3.29 -7.23
C ASP A 6 1.22 1.90 -7.86
N THR A 7 0.01 1.47 -8.16
CA THR A 7 -0.23 0.18 -8.80
C THR A 7 -0.50 0.34 -10.31
N GLY A 8 0.13 1.34 -10.94
CA GLY A 8 0.22 1.42 -12.40
C GLY A 8 -0.38 2.66 -13.06
N MET A 9 -0.73 3.70 -12.30
CA MET A 9 -1.20 4.99 -12.84
C MET A 9 -0.07 6.01 -13.02
N GLY A 10 1.09 5.81 -12.39
CA GLY A 10 2.23 6.73 -12.53
C GLY A 10 1.98 8.07 -11.86
N ARG A 11 1.11 8.13 -10.83
CA ARG A 11 0.65 9.38 -10.22
C ARG A 11 1.34 9.68 -8.90
N CYS A 12 0.89 9.02 -7.83
CA CYS A 12 1.39 9.17 -6.48
C CYS A 12 1.55 7.78 -5.85
N GLY A 13 2.35 7.72 -4.80
CA GLY A 13 2.64 6.50 -4.07
C GLY A 13 4.05 5.99 -4.28
N VAL A 14 4.41 5.01 -3.47
CA VAL A 14 5.67 4.27 -3.59
C VAL A 14 5.58 3.28 -4.77
N GLN A 15 6.72 3.03 -5.41
CA GLN A 15 6.80 2.19 -6.62
C GLN A 15 7.14 0.74 -6.29
N SER A 16 7.55 0.44 -5.05
CA SER A 16 7.97 -0.90 -4.64
C SER A 16 7.56 -1.27 -3.21
N ALA A 17 7.46 -2.57 -2.94
CA ALA A 17 7.19 -3.09 -1.60
C ALA A 17 8.28 -2.69 -0.58
N SER A 18 9.54 -2.62 -0.99
CA SER A 18 10.65 -2.18 -0.13
C SER A 18 10.53 -0.72 0.27
N GLU A 19 10.13 0.17 -0.65
CA GLU A 19 9.82 1.56 -0.35
C GLU A 19 8.62 1.69 0.60
N ALA A 20 7.58 0.86 0.41
CA ALA A 20 6.43 0.82 1.32
C ALA A 20 6.86 0.46 2.75
N VAL A 21 7.72 -0.55 2.90
CA VAL A 21 8.29 -0.94 4.20
C VAL A 21 9.15 0.18 4.79
N ALA A 22 10.01 0.82 4.00
CA ALA A 22 10.85 1.91 4.46
C ALA A 22 10.01 3.07 5.02
N LEU A 23 8.97 3.49 4.30
CA LEU A 23 8.08 4.56 4.75
C LEU A 23 7.26 4.15 5.97
N ALA A 24 6.76 2.90 6.01
CA ALA A 24 6.03 2.38 7.17
C ALA A 24 6.90 2.37 8.44
N ARG A 25 8.20 2.05 8.33
CA ARG A 25 9.14 2.14 9.45
C ARG A 25 9.33 3.57 9.95
N GLU A 26 9.41 4.55 9.05
CA GLU A 26 9.54 5.94 9.46
C GLU A 26 8.25 6.46 10.13
N ILE A 27 7.08 6.04 9.65
CA ILE A 27 5.80 6.33 10.30
C ILE A 27 5.74 5.73 11.71
N ASP A 28 6.16 4.47 11.88
CA ASP A 28 6.13 3.76 13.17
C ASP A 28 7.06 4.40 14.23
N LYS A 29 8.21 4.94 13.79
CA LYS A 29 9.14 5.67 14.68
C LYS A 29 8.67 7.09 15.03
N ALA A 30 7.81 7.68 14.21
CA ALA A 30 7.40 9.07 14.37
C ALA A 30 6.41 9.23 15.53
N LYS A 31 6.78 10.03 16.54
CA LYS A 31 5.90 10.31 17.67
C LYS A 31 4.59 10.95 17.20
N GLY A 32 3.47 10.39 17.63
CA GLY A 32 2.13 10.88 17.31
C GLY A 32 1.56 10.33 15.99
N LEU A 33 2.31 9.49 15.26
CA LEU A 33 1.81 8.75 14.12
C LEU A 33 1.68 7.25 14.47
N ALA A 34 0.80 6.59 13.74
CA ALA A 34 0.66 5.14 13.76
C ALA A 34 0.51 4.65 12.32
N PHE A 35 1.29 3.63 11.95
CA PHE A 35 1.14 2.96 10.68
C PHE A 35 -0.18 2.17 10.70
N GLY A 36 -1.06 2.48 9.75
CA GLY A 36 -2.41 1.92 9.68
C GLY A 36 -2.65 1.03 8.47
N GLY A 37 -1.64 0.83 7.62
CA GLY A 37 -1.70 -0.03 6.43
C GLY A 37 -1.43 0.69 5.11
N LEU A 38 -1.94 0.10 4.03
CA LEU A 38 -1.69 0.52 2.65
C LEU A 38 -2.94 1.12 2.00
N MET A 39 -2.74 1.93 0.98
CA MET A 39 -3.81 2.36 0.09
C MET A 39 -3.34 2.47 -1.35
N THR A 40 -4.26 2.32 -2.29
CA THR A 40 -3.99 2.55 -3.70
C THR A 40 -5.25 3.04 -4.42
N TYR A 41 -5.02 3.64 -5.58
CA TYR A 41 -6.06 3.94 -6.56
C TYR A 41 -5.64 3.28 -7.88
N PRO A 42 -6.18 2.09 -8.19
CA PRO A 42 -5.67 1.27 -9.28
C PRO A 42 -5.97 1.89 -10.65
N ALA A 43 -5.12 1.59 -11.63
CA ALA A 43 -5.44 1.87 -13.03
C ALA A 43 -6.68 1.05 -13.45
N ALA A 44 -7.57 1.65 -14.25
CA ALA A 44 -8.79 1.00 -14.70
C ALA A 44 -8.48 -0.33 -15.42
N GLY A 45 -9.16 -1.41 -15.05
CA GLY A 45 -8.96 -2.74 -15.61
C GLY A 45 -7.70 -3.46 -15.15
N ARG A 46 -6.98 -2.91 -14.15
CA ARG A 46 -5.75 -3.52 -13.57
C ARG A 46 -5.91 -3.90 -12.10
N ALA A 47 -7.15 -4.12 -11.64
CA ALA A 47 -7.45 -4.43 -10.23
C ALA A 47 -6.70 -5.67 -9.71
N ALA A 48 -6.64 -6.76 -10.48
CA ALA A 48 -5.93 -7.99 -10.09
C ALA A 48 -4.42 -7.79 -9.89
N GLU A 49 -3.82 -6.94 -10.71
CA GLU A 49 -2.40 -6.62 -10.63
C GLU A 49 -2.10 -5.74 -9.42
N ALA A 50 -3.01 -4.80 -9.11
CA ALA A 50 -2.96 -4.02 -7.89
C ALA A 50 -3.12 -4.88 -6.64
N GLU A 51 -4.04 -5.85 -6.64
CA GLU A 51 -4.21 -6.80 -5.53
C GLU A 51 -2.95 -7.65 -5.30
N THR A 52 -2.34 -8.15 -6.38
CA THR A 52 -1.08 -8.91 -6.30
C THR A 52 0.03 -8.07 -5.70
N TRP A 53 0.22 -6.85 -6.21
CA TRP A 53 1.21 -5.91 -5.70
C TRP A 53 0.99 -5.62 -4.20
N LEU A 54 -0.25 -5.38 -3.79
CA LEU A 54 -0.62 -5.10 -2.40
C LEU A 54 -0.45 -6.32 -1.48
N ALA A 55 -0.66 -7.53 -1.99
CA ALA A 55 -0.41 -8.77 -1.26
C ALA A 55 1.09 -8.95 -0.99
N ASP A 56 1.94 -8.70 -1.98
CA ASP A 56 3.40 -8.77 -1.86
C ASP A 56 3.91 -7.72 -0.87
N ALA A 57 3.40 -6.48 -0.96
CA ALA A 57 3.73 -5.41 -0.02
C ALA A 57 3.30 -5.75 1.42
N ARG A 58 2.10 -6.33 1.61
CA ARG A 58 1.64 -6.82 2.92
C ARG A 58 2.57 -7.90 3.47
N GLN A 59 3.02 -8.84 2.64
CA GLN A 59 3.95 -9.89 3.07
C GLN A 59 5.31 -9.30 3.47
N ALA A 60 5.83 -8.34 2.71
CA ALA A 60 7.08 -7.65 3.03
C ALA A 60 6.97 -6.88 4.36
N LEU A 61 5.84 -6.19 4.62
CA LEU A 61 5.56 -5.53 5.88
C LEU A 61 5.54 -6.53 7.05
N ALA A 62 4.84 -7.65 6.90
CA ALA A 62 4.77 -8.69 7.92
C ALA A 62 6.15 -9.27 8.25
N ALA A 63 6.96 -9.57 7.22
CA ALA A 63 8.35 -10.02 7.39
C ALA A 63 9.24 -8.97 8.09
N SER A 64 8.87 -7.69 8.01
CA SER A 64 9.58 -6.57 8.62
C SER A 64 9.13 -6.28 10.07
N GLY A 65 8.13 -7.01 10.57
CA GLY A 65 7.52 -6.83 11.90
C GLY A 65 6.43 -5.76 11.97
N LEU A 66 5.94 -5.28 10.83
CA LEU A 66 4.91 -4.24 10.73
C LEU A 66 3.59 -4.85 10.29
N ALA A 67 2.54 -4.71 11.12
CA ALA A 67 1.21 -5.18 10.78
C ALA A 67 0.53 -4.23 9.79
N CYS A 68 0.01 -4.77 8.69
CA CYS A 68 -0.83 -4.03 7.74
C CYS A 68 -2.31 -4.33 8.04
N GLU A 69 -2.91 -3.54 8.95
CA GLU A 69 -4.29 -3.78 9.41
C GLU A 69 -5.36 -3.48 8.35
N ARG A 70 -5.05 -2.62 7.39
CA ARG A 70 -6.00 -2.13 6.40
C ARG A 70 -5.32 -1.98 5.05
N ILE A 71 -6.03 -2.40 4.01
CA ILE A 71 -5.71 -2.07 2.63
C ILE A 71 -6.94 -1.37 2.06
N SER A 72 -6.76 -0.13 1.62
CA SER A 72 -7.81 0.65 0.95
C SER A 72 -7.55 0.67 -0.54
N SER A 73 -8.44 0.07 -1.33
CA SER A 73 -8.43 0.13 -2.79
C SER A 73 -9.82 0.52 -3.27
N GLY A 74 -9.92 1.25 -4.37
CA GLY A 74 -11.23 1.59 -4.93
C GLY A 74 -11.15 2.35 -6.24
N GLY A 75 -12.07 2.04 -7.13
CA GLY A 75 -12.34 2.73 -8.39
C GLY A 75 -13.64 2.19 -8.97
N THR A 76 -14.57 3.08 -9.33
CA THR A 76 -15.86 2.69 -9.93
C THR A 76 -15.73 1.70 -11.11
N PRO A 77 -14.72 1.80 -11.99
CA PRO A 77 -14.55 0.87 -13.11
C PRO A 77 -14.25 -0.58 -12.76
N ASP A 78 -14.08 -0.95 -11.49
CA ASP A 78 -13.72 -2.33 -11.11
C ASP A 78 -14.43 -2.77 -9.81
N MET A 79 -15.43 -2.03 -9.32
CA MET A 79 -16.12 -2.26 -8.04
C MET A 79 -17.61 -2.57 -8.25
N TRP A 80 -17.90 -3.77 -8.75
CA TRP A 80 -19.25 -4.32 -8.95
C TRP A 80 -19.33 -5.83 -8.71
#